data_AF-A0A1R3G9N5-F1
#
_entry.id   AF-A0A1R3G9N5-F1
#
_cell.length_a   1.000
_cell.length_b   1.000
_cell.length_c   1.000
_cell.angle_alpha   90.00
_cell.angle_beta   90.00
_cell.angle_gamma   90.00
#
_symmetry.space_group_name_H-M   'P 1'
#
loop_
_entity.id
_entity.type
_entity.pdbx_description
1 polymer ?
#
loop_
_entity_poly.entity_id
_entity_poly.type
_entity_poly.pdbx_seq_one_letter_code
_entity_poly.pdbx_strand_id
1 'polypeptide(L)'
;MGSEAVYKKAMNLELNVEEGNDEYSEPVSPTGQYFNSSALSICVLGILDSEVPIDDSPTMALLKDVFLPINPRFSSVMVKDENGTKQWKKVEVKLENHVNIPDFPSGLSPESYDNYLSDYLTKIAMEQLPQSRPLWNIHIIKYPTSNAAGTLIFKLHHALGDGYSLMGALLSCLQRAENPSVPLTFPSLTFAPNPDQKSNSIFRSLQTGLSSAFNTVSDFGWSLLKSSVLEDDRTLIRSGDPGVEFKPIVISTMTFSLDHIKQIKTKLGVVRLCI
;
A
#
# COMPACT_ATOMS: atom_id res chain seq x y z
N MET A 1 -33.34 6.54 -15.48
CA MET A 1 -32.88 5.51 -16.45
C MET A 1 -32.01 6.08 -17.58
N GLY A 2 -32.23 7.32 -18.08
CA GLY A 2 -31.42 7.88 -19.16
C GLY A 2 -30.02 8.41 -18.78
N SER A 3 -29.81 8.90 -17.54
CA SER A 3 -28.52 9.49 -17.12
C SER A 3 -27.45 8.43 -16.87
N GLU A 4 -27.79 7.33 -16.21
CA GLU A 4 -26.84 6.27 -15.84
C GLU A 4 -26.27 5.51 -17.06
N ALA A 5 -27.09 5.32 -18.09
CA ALA A 5 -26.65 4.76 -19.37
C ALA A 5 -25.70 5.70 -20.13
N VAL A 6 -25.93 7.02 -20.03
CA VAL A 6 -25.06 8.05 -20.63
C VAL A 6 -23.73 8.12 -19.88
N TYR A 7 -23.73 8.02 -18.54
CA TYR A 7 -22.50 7.94 -17.75
C TYR A 7 -21.70 6.67 -18.03
N LYS A 8 -22.35 5.50 -18.10
CA LYS A 8 -21.69 4.24 -18.51
C LYS A 8 -21.08 4.36 -19.90
N LYS A 9 -21.81 4.94 -20.85
CA LYS A 9 -21.32 5.14 -22.23
C LYS A 9 -20.16 6.13 -22.30
N ALA A 10 -20.18 7.21 -21.52
CA ALA A 10 -19.08 8.17 -21.44
C ALA A 10 -17.83 7.56 -20.79
N MET A 11 -18.00 6.81 -19.70
CA MET A 11 -16.91 6.12 -19.01
C MET A 11 -16.28 5.02 -19.88
N ASN A 12 -17.09 4.30 -20.66
CA ASN A 12 -16.62 3.32 -21.65
C ASN A 12 -16.03 3.97 -22.91
N LEU A 13 -16.23 5.29 -23.14
CA LEU A 13 -15.58 6.01 -24.24
C LEU A 13 -14.23 6.60 -23.82
N GLU A 14 -14.08 6.97 -22.54
CA GLU A 14 -12.81 7.46 -21.96
C GLU A 14 -11.84 6.32 -21.66
N LEU A 15 -12.36 5.16 -21.30
CA LEU A 15 -11.61 3.92 -21.18
C LEU A 15 -11.70 3.18 -22.53
N ASN A 16 -10.60 2.95 -23.23
CA ASN A 16 -10.55 2.05 -24.41
C ASN A 16 -10.82 0.60 -23.98
N VAL A 17 -12.04 0.33 -23.50
CA VAL A 17 -12.49 -1.00 -23.14
C VAL A 17 -12.83 -1.71 -24.43
N GLU A 18 -11.93 -2.55 -24.92
CA GLU A 18 -12.26 -3.47 -26.00
C GLU A 18 -13.43 -4.37 -25.56
N GLU A 19 -14.58 -4.23 -26.20
CA GLU A 19 -15.68 -5.18 -26.13
C GLU A 19 -15.26 -6.44 -26.90
N GLY A 20 -14.48 -7.32 -26.27
CA GLY A 20 -14.00 -8.49 -26.99
C GLY A 20 -13.00 -9.38 -26.27
N ASN A 21 -13.26 -9.77 -25.02
CA ASN A 21 -13.02 -11.12 -24.49
C ASN A 21 -13.53 -11.16 -23.05
N ASP A 22 -14.32 -12.16 -22.67
CA ASP A 22 -14.67 -12.46 -21.28
C ASP A 22 -13.43 -13.03 -20.55
N GLU A 23 -12.34 -12.25 -20.51
CA GLU A 23 -11.11 -12.61 -19.83
C GLU A 23 -11.35 -12.42 -18.32
N TYR A 24 -11.90 -13.47 -17.68
CA TYR A 24 -12.03 -13.70 -16.23
C TYR A 24 -11.86 -12.46 -15.34
N SER A 25 -12.93 -11.71 -15.12
CA SER A 25 -12.93 -10.62 -14.14
C SER A 25 -12.81 -11.19 -12.72
N GLU A 26 -11.74 -10.84 -12.01
CA GLU A 26 -11.53 -11.27 -10.62
C GLU A 26 -12.31 -10.37 -9.66
N PRO A 27 -13.08 -10.93 -8.70
CA PRO A 27 -13.76 -10.12 -7.70
C PRO A 27 -12.76 -9.38 -6.82
N VAL A 28 -13.08 -8.13 -6.50
CA VAL A 28 -12.29 -7.38 -5.52
C VAL A 28 -12.46 -8.04 -4.16
N SER A 29 -11.36 -8.24 -3.44
CA SER A 29 -11.38 -8.83 -2.10
C SER A 29 -12.28 -8.04 -1.15
N PRO A 30 -12.89 -8.65 -0.12
CA PRO A 30 -13.72 -7.94 0.85
C PRO A 30 -13.03 -6.71 1.45
N THR A 31 -11.75 -6.85 1.80
CA THR A 31 -10.90 -5.77 2.29
C THR A 31 -10.70 -4.66 1.27
N GLY A 32 -10.47 -5.01 0.00
CA GLY A 32 -10.34 -4.03 -1.08
C GLY A 32 -11.64 -3.29 -1.39
N GLN A 33 -12.79 -3.96 -1.23
CA GLN A 33 -14.09 -3.31 -1.38
C GLN A 33 -14.38 -2.31 -0.27
N TYR A 34 -14.00 -2.65 0.97
CA TYR A 34 -14.16 -1.81 2.16
C TYR A 34 -13.28 -0.56 2.10
N PHE A 35 -11.99 -0.73 1.78
CA PHE A 35 -11.03 0.37 1.67
C PHE A 35 -11.17 1.19 0.39
N ASN A 36 -12.07 0.84 -0.54
CA ASN A 36 -12.42 1.67 -1.68
C ASN A 36 -13.89 2.09 -1.62
N SER A 37 -14.34 2.66 -0.50
CA SER A 37 -15.71 3.13 -0.31
C SER A 37 -15.76 4.66 -0.23
N SER A 38 -16.97 5.22 -0.34
CA SER A 38 -17.18 6.66 -0.14
C SER A 38 -16.87 7.11 1.29
N ALA A 39 -16.90 6.19 2.25
CA ALA A 39 -16.59 6.47 3.65
C ALA A 39 -15.10 6.27 3.98
N LEU A 40 -14.41 5.38 3.24
CA LEU A 40 -13.03 5.02 3.53
C LEU A 40 -12.28 4.71 2.23
N SER A 41 -11.33 5.58 1.89
CA SER A 41 -10.34 5.40 0.82
C SER A 41 -8.95 5.59 1.39
N ILE A 42 -8.16 4.52 1.43
CA ILE A 42 -6.83 4.52 2.05
C ILE A 42 -5.76 4.37 0.98
N CYS A 43 -4.79 5.27 1.01
CA CYS A 43 -3.57 5.18 0.21
C CYS A 43 -2.36 4.86 1.09
N VAL A 44 -1.43 4.10 0.54
CA VAL A 44 -0.11 3.82 1.08
C VAL A 44 0.89 4.68 0.31
N LEU A 45 1.71 5.45 1.03
CA LEU A 45 2.83 6.18 0.46
C LEU A 45 4.13 5.42 0.75
N GLY A 46 4.80 4.96 -0.29
CA GLY A 46 6.16 4.43 -0.22
C GLY A 46 7.15 5.49 -0.69
N ILE A 47 8.09 5.91 0.16
CA ILE A 47 9.04 6.98 -0.12
C ILE A 47 10.45 6.38 -0.17
N LEU A 48 11.14 6.59 -1.29
CA LEU A 48 12.52 6.15 -1.50
C LEU A 48 13.38 7.39 -1.73
N ASP A 49 14.30 7.64 -0.81
CA ASP A 49 15.29 8.71 -0.92
C ASP A 49 16.57 8.19 -1.57
N SER A 50 17.14 9.00 -2.46
CA SER A 50 18.36 8.70 -3.19
C SER A 50 19.46 9.69 -2.84
N GLU A 51 20.67 9.19 -2.57
CA GLU A 51 21.86 10.03 -2.36
C GLU A 51 22.34 10.71 -3.64
N VAL A 52 21.90 10.23 -4.81
CA VAL A 52 22.21 10.80 -6.13
C VAL A 52 20.95 11.33 -6.81
N PRO A 53 21.05 12.37 -7.68
CA PRO A 53 19.91 12.84 -8.45
C PRO A 53 19.27 11.70 -9.26
N ILE A 54 17.94 11.67 -9.30
CA ILE A 54 17.20 10.62 -10.01
C ILE A 54 17.22 10.92 -11.51
N ASP A 55 17.70 9.95 -12.30
CA ASP A 55 17.48 9.90 -13.75
C ASP A 55 16.11 9.26 -14.04
N ASP A 56 15.20 10.05 -14.59
CA ASP A 56 13.85 9.62 -14.96
C ASP A 56 13.71 9.17 -16.42
N SER A 57 14.81 9.21 -17.20
CA SER A 57 14.78 8.73 -18.58
C SER A 57 14.33 7.25 -18.74
N PRO A 58 14.66 6.31 -17.83
CA PRO A 58 14.20 4.92 -17.97
C PRO A 58 12.81 4.68 -17.37
N THR A 59 12.18 5.67 -16.73
CA THR A 59 10.96 5.48 -15.92
C THR A 59 9.85 4.77 -16.68
N MET A 60 9.55 5.17 -17.92
CA MET A 60 8.46 4.58 -18.69
C MET A 60 8.73 3.12 -19.05
N ALA A 61 9.97 2.79 -19.41
CA ALA A 61 10.37 1.40 -19.71
C ALA A 61 10.30 0.54 -18.45
N LEU A 62 10.83 1.01 -17.32
CA LEU A 62 10.77 0.30 -16.04
C LEU A 62 9.32 0.07 -15.57
N LEU A 63 8.44 1.06 -15.73
CA LEU A 63 7.03 0.88 -15.39
C LEU A 63 6.39 -0.20 -16.26
N LYS A 64 6.63 -0.16 -17.57
CA LYS A 64 6.04 -1.10 -18.54
C LYS A 64 6.56 -2.52 -18.36
N ASP A 65 7.88 -2.69 -18.27
CA ASP A 65 8.55 -3.97 -18.43
C ASP A 65 8.87 -4.63 -17.07
N VAL A 66 8.86 -3.86 -15.97
CA VAL A 66 9.18 -4.36 -14.62
C VAL A 66 8.02 -4.18 -13.66
N PHE A 67 7.44 -2.98 -13.51
CA PHE A 67 6.42 -2.72 -12.48
C PHE A 67 5.06 -3.35 -12.80
N LEU A 68 4.50 -3.07 -13.98
CA LEU A 68 3.18 -3.59 -14.38
C LEU A 68 3.11 -5.13 -14.38
N PRO A 69 4.14 -5.88 -14.81
CA PRO A 69 4.12 -7.33 -14.81
C PRO A 69 4.11 -7.99 -13.42
N ILE A 70 4.43 -7.27 -12.34
CA ILE A 70 4.48 -7.84 -10.98
C ILE A 70 3.12 -8.35 -10.55
N ASN A 71 2.05 -7.61 -10.87
CA ASN A 71 0.70 -8.01 -10.51
C ASN A 71 -0.34 -7.48 -11.52
N PRO A 72 -1.28 -8.32 -11.99
CA PRO A 72 -2.35 -7.89 -12.90
C PRO A 72 -3.17 -6.69 -12.41
N ARG A 73 -3.28 -6.49 -11.09
CA ARG A 73 -4.01 -5.37 -10.49
C ARG A 73 -3.36 -4.01 -10.78
N PHE A 74 -2.05 -3.96 -11.06
CA PHE A 74 -1.40 -2.73 -11.51
C PHE A 74 -1.82 -2.33 -12.93
N SER A 75 -2.37 -3.26 -13.70
CA SER A 75 -2.95 -3.03 -15.02
C SER A 75 -4.47 -3.15 -15.04
N SER A 76 -5.13 -3.00 -13.87
CA SER A 76 -6.58 -3.18 -13.76
C SER A 76 -7.27 -1.99 -13.09
N VAL A 77 -8.50 -1.73 -13.51
CA VAL A 77 -9.42 -0.76 -12.90
C VAL A 77 -10.51 -1.49 -12.14
N MET A 78 -11.08 -0.83 -11.13
CA MET A 78 -12.18 -1.36 -10.35
C MET A 78 -13.51 -0.95 -10.99
N VAL A 79 -14.27 -1.91 -11.49
CA VAL A 79 -15.60 -1.68 -12.09
C VAL A 79 -16.68 -2.33 -11.25
N LYS A 80 -17.91 -1.79 -11.30
CA LYS A 80 -19.08 -2.44 -10.71
C LYS A 80 -19.85 -3.18 -11.78
N ASP A 81 -20.19 -4.44 -11.51
CA ASP A 81 -21.10 -5.21 -12.36
C ASP A 81 -22.56 -4.78 -12.18
N GLU A 82 -23.47 -5.42 -12.92
CA GLU A 82 -24.91 -5.14 -12.86
C GLU A 82 -25.53 -5.44 -11.50
N ASN A 83 -24.91 -6.33 -10.73
CA ASN A 83 -25.33 -6.71 -9.38
C ASN A 83 -24.72 -5.80 -8.30
N GLY A 84 -23.91 -4.80 -8.68
CA GLY A 84 -23.23 -3.88 -7.78
C GLY A 84 -21.94 -4.43 -7.17
N THR A 85 -21.50 -5.62 -7.57
CA THR A 85 -20.25 -6.24 -7.09
C THR A 85 -19.06 -5.58 -7.78
N LYS A 86 -18.02 -5.27 -7.00
CA LYS A 86 -16.78 -4.69 -7.54
C LYS A 86 -15.87 -5.79 -8.09
N GLN A 87 -15.41 -5.61 -9.31
CA GLN A 87 -14.54 -6.53 -10.05
C GLN A 87 -13.31 -5.78 -10.56
N TRP A 88 -12.17 -6.47 -10.64
CA TRP A 88 -11.00 -5.99 -11.36
C TRP A 88 -11.17 -6.27 -12.85
N LYS A 89 -11.00 -5.22 -13.66
CA LYS A 89 -10.99 -5.33 -15.11
C LYS A 89 -9.66 -4.83 -15.64
N LYS A 90 -8.95 -5.69 -16.37
CA LYS A 90 -7.69 -5.35 -17.02
C LYS A 90 -7.92 -4.27 -18.08
N VAL A 91 -6.99 -3.32 -18.18
CA VAL A 91 -7.02 -2.23 -19.15
C VAL A 91 -5.63 -1.97 -19.70
N GLU A 92 -5.56 -1.31 -20.86
CA GLU A 92 -4.32 -0.72 -21.32
C GLU A 92 -3.97 0.50 -20.45
N VAL A 93 -2.75 0.51 -19.91
CA VAL A 93 -2.30 1.56 -18.99
C VAL A 93 -1.57 2.66 -19.76
N LYS A 94 -2.10 3.89 -19.70
CA LYS A 94 -1.42 5.11 -20.18
C LYS A 94 -0.45 5.62 -19.11
N LEU A 95 0.80 5.16 -19.14
CA LEU A 95 1.80 5.37 -18.09
C LEU A 95 2.05 6.85 -17.77
N GLU A 96 2.03 7.73 -18.77
CA GLU A 96 2.20 9.17 -18.65
C GLU A 96 1.21 9.81 -17.66
N ASN A 97 0.01 9.22 -17.51
CA ASN A 97 -0.99 9.72 -16.57
C ASN A 97 -0.67 9.37 -15.11
N HIS A 98 0.22 8.40 -14.88
CA HIS A 98 0.58 7.91 -13.56
C HIS A 98 1.91 8.49 -13.05
N VAL A 99 2.72 9.11 -13.91
CA VAL A 99 4.00 9.73 -13.54
C VAL A 99 3.82 11.22 -13.31
N ASN A 100 4.17 11.68 -12.11
CA ASN A 100 4.05 13.08 -11.72
C ASN A 100 5.44 13.63 -11.37
N ILE A 101 5.83 14.73 -12.00
CA ILE A 101 7.09 15.42 -11.70
C ILE A 101 6.72 16.84 -11.31
N PRO A 102 6.66 17.18 -10.01
CA PRO A 102 6.34 18.53 -9.60
C PRO A 102 7.48 19.49 -9.95
N ASP A 103 7.11 20.72 -10.28
CA ASP A 103 8.05 21.80 -10.55
C ASP A 103 8.12 22.72 -9.32
N PHE A 104 9.26 22.71 -8.65
CA PHE A 104 9.57 23.58 -7.52
C PHE A 104 10.49 24.74 -7.95
N PRO A 105 10.44 25.90 -7.27
CA PRO A 105 11.31 27.02 -7.59
C PRO A 105 12.79 26.61 -7.47
N SER A 106 13.57 26.91 -8.50
CA SER A 106 14.99 26.56 -8.56
C SER A 106 15.86 27.48 -7.69
N GLY A 107 17.04 26.98 -7.30
CA GLY A 107 18.06 27.78 -6.60
C GLY A 107 17.81 28.00 -5.10
N LEU A 108 16.89 27.26 -4.50
CA LEU A 108 16.62 27.30 -3.06
C LEU A 108 17.62 26.44 -2.25
N SER A 109 17.66 26.66 -0.94
CA SER A 109 18.42 25.81 -0.02
C SER A 109 17.77 24.43 0.16
N PRO A 110 18.53 23.38 0.53
CA PRO A 110 17.97 22.06 0.86
C PRO A 110 16.87 22.11 1.94
N GLU A 111 17.06 22.93 2.98
CA GLU A 111 16.06 23.14 4.04
C GLU A 111 14.75 23.73 3.50
N SER A 112 14.82 24.58 2.47
CA SER A 112 13.62 25.10 1.81
C SER A 112 12.90 23.96 1.07
N TYR A 113 13.66 23.11 0.36
CA TYR A 113 13.09 21.96 -0.33
C TYR A 113 12.52 20.89 0.61
N ASP A 114 13.02 20.77 1.84
CA ASP A 114 12.38 19.92 2.87
C ASP A 114 10.92 20.36 3.11
N ASN A 115 10.69 21.67 3.20
CA ASN A 115 9.33 22.22 3.39
C ASN A 115 8.46 21.98 2.14
N TYR A 116 8.99 22.21 0.94
CA TYR A 116 8.27 21.91 -0.31
C TYR A 116 7.91 20.43 -0.43
N LEU A 117 8.82 19.54 -0.05
CA LEU A 117 8.57 18.09 -0.05
C LEU A 117 7.49 17.74 0.99
N SER A 118 7.55 18.30 2.19
CA SER A 118 6.56 18.07 3.26
C SER A 118 5.16 18.54 2.85
N ASP A 119 5.05 19.74 2.29
CA ASP A 119 3.79 20.29 1.78
C ASP A 119 3.25 19.44 0.62
N TYR A 120 4.14 19.00 -0.28
CA TYR A 120 3.77 18.13 -1.39
C TYR A 120 3.27 16.76 -0.91
N LEU A 121 3.98 16.11 0.03
CA LEU A 121 3.58 14.85 0.64
C LEU A 121 2.20 14.97 1.32
N THR A 122 2.00 16.06 2.07
CA THR A 122 0.72 16.37 2.72
C THR A 122 -0.41 16.50 1.70
N LYS A 123 -0.17 17.23 0.62
CA LYS A 123 -1.14 17.40 -0.48
C LYS A 123 -1.48 16.05 -1.11
N ILE A 124 -0.49 15.30 -1.58
CA ILE A 124 -0.75 14.04 -2.29
C ILE A 124 -1.33 12.97 -1.37
N ALA A 125 -1.07 13.00 -0.06
CA ALA A 125 -1.68 12.07 0.88
C ALA A 125 -3.20 12.28 1.01
N MET A 126 -3.68 13.52 0.86
CA MET A 126 -5.10 13.87 0.94
C MET A 126 -5.86 13.73 -0.39
N GLU A 127 -5.14 13.77 -1.51
CA GLU A 127 -5.76 13.60 -2.83
C GLU A 127 -6.26 12.16 -3.05
N GLN A 128 -7.45 12.00 -3.65
CA GLN A 128 -7.92 10.68 -4.06
C GLN A 128 -7.33 10.27 -5.41
N LEU A 129 -7.09 8.97 -5.58
CA LEU A 129 -6.70 8.41 -6.87
C LEU A 129 -7.92 8.35 -7.82
N PRO A 130 -7.77 8.76 -9.09
CA PRO A 130 -8.85 8.65 -10.07
C PRO A 130 -9.28 7.20 -10.26
N GLN A 131 -10.58 6.92 -10.16
CA GLN A 131 -11.14 5.57 -10.26
C GLN A 131 -11.21 5.05 -11.72
N SER A 132 -11.01 5.95 -12.70
CA SER A 132 -11.01 5.63 -14.13
C SER A 132 -9.67 5.07 -14.63
N ARG A 133 -8.71 4.79 -13.75
CA ARG A 133 -7.41 4.22 -14.13
C ARG A 133 -6.86 3.36 -12.98
N PRO A 134 -5.82 2.54 -13.21
CA PRO A 134 -5.23 1.74 -12.15
C PRO A 134 -4.86 2.59 -10.93
N LEU A 135 -5.13 2.07 -9.74
CA LEU A 135 -5.15 2.86 -8.50
C LEU A 135 -3.76 3.05 -7.90
N TRP A 136 -2.83 3.60 -8.69
CA TRP A 136 -1.48 3.95 -8.27
C TRP A 136 -0.95 5.15 -9.04
N ASN A 137 -0.03 5.91 -8.44
CA ASN A 137 0.76 6.95 -9.09
C ASN A 137 2.21 6.86 -8.59
N ILE A 138 3.14 7.35 -9.40
CA ILE A 138 4.50 7.66 -8.95
C ILE A 138 4.75 9.17 -9.02
N HIS A 139 5.56 9.66 -8.10
CA HIS A 139 5.98 11.05 -8.05
C HIS A 139 7.51 11.11 -7.95
N ILE A 140 8.16 11.87 -8.84
CA ILE A 140 9.62 11.97 -8.91
C ILE A 140 10.02 13.39 -8.53
N ILE A 141 10.64 13.55 -7.37
CA ILE A 141 11.13 14.82 -6.85
C ILE A 141 12.61 14.94 -7.20
N LYS A 142 12.94 15.89 -8.09
CA LYS A 142 14.30 16.11 -8.61
C LYS A 142 15.08 17.21 -7.87
N TYR A 143 14.58 17.64 -6.72
CA TYR A 143 15.15 18.73 -5.94
C TYR A 143 15.84 18.16 -4.70
N PRO A 144 17.09 18.57 -4.41
CA PRO A 144 17.82 18.05 -3.27
C PRO A 144 17.25 18.58 -1.95
N THR A 145 16.92 17.66 -1.05
CA THR A 145 16.51 17.91 0.33
C THR A 145 17.72 17.80 1.26
N SER A 146 17.52 18.03 2.56
CA SER A 146 18.63 17.89 3.52
C SER A 146 19.15 16.45 3.64
N ASN A 147 18.34 15.45 3.25
CA ASN A 147 18.67 14.02 3.40
C ASN A 147 18.87 13.28 2.07
N ALA A 148 18.46 13.86 0.94
CA ALA A 148 18.46 13.17 -0.35
C ALA A 148 18.74 14.14 -1.51
N ALA A 149 19.41 13.66 -2.56
CA ALA A 149 19.57 14.40 -3.81
C ALA A 149 18.34 14.26 -4.73
N GLY A 150 17.48 13.28 -4.48
CA GLY A 150 16.18 13.12 -5.12
C GLY A 150 15.31 12.10 -4.39
N THR A 151 14.00 12.20 -4.56
CA THR A 151 13.03 11.36 -3.84
C THR A 151 12.01 10.76 -4.82
N LEU A 152 11.80 9.45 -4.76
CA LEU A 152 10.78 8.72 -5.51
C LEU A 152 9.64 8.34 -4.55
N ILE A 153 8.41 8.70 -4.90
CA ILE A 153 7.23 8.42 -4.07
C ILE A 153 6.25 7.56 -4.85
N PHE A 154 5.90 6.41 -4.30
CA PHE A 154 4.81 5.56 -4.77
C PHE A 154 3.56 5.86 -3.95
N LYS A 155 2.48 6.24 -4.63
CA LYS A 155 1.15 6.37 -4.02
C LYS A 155 0.28 5.23 -4.52
N LEU A 156 -0.07 4.31 -3.63
CA LEU A 156 -0.74 3.05 -3.95
C LEU A 156 -2.04 2.95 -3.17
N HIS A 157 -3.17 2.64 -3.83
CA HIS A 157 -4.41 2.41 -3.09
C HIS A 157 -4.37 1.06 -2.34
N HIS A 158 -4.83 1.03 -1.09
CA HIS A 158 -4.77 -0.17 -0.23
C HIS A 158 -5.59 -1.36 -0.77
N ALA A 159 -6.53 -1.12 -1.68
CA ALA A 159 -7.23 -2.19 -2.39
C ALA A 159 -6.31 -3.05 -3.29
N LEU A 160 -5.13 -2.56 -3.67
CA LEU A 160 -4.17 -3.31 -4.48
C LEU A 160 -3.52 -4.44 -3.68
N GLY A 161 -3.23 -4.21 -2.40
CA GLY A 161 -2.60 -5.17 -1.50
C GLY A 161 -2.40 -4.60 -0.10
N ASP A 162 -2.03 -5.48 0.83
CA ASP A 162 -1.56 -5.06 2.15
C ASP A 162 -0.14 -4.48 2.09
N GLY A 163 0.29 -3.81 3.18
CA GLY A 163 1.60 -3.18 3.25
C GLY A 163 2.76 -4.16 3.00
N TYR A 164 2.62 -5.43 3.40
CA TYR A 164 3.66 -6.44 3.17
C TYR A 164 3.81 -6.78 1.69
N SER A 165 2.70 -7.06 1.02
CA SER A 165 2.67 -7.40 -0.40
C SER A 165 3.10 -6.23 -1.28
N LEU A 166 2.67 -5.01 -0.94
CA LEU A 166 3.07 -3.80 -1.66
C LEU A 166 4.57 -3.52 -1.48
N MET A 167 5.11 -3.63 -0.27
CA MET A 167 6.55 -3.51 -0.06
C MET A 167 7.33 -4.57 -0.83
N GLY A 168 6.87 -5.82 -0.83
CA GLY A 168 7.46 -6.90 -1.63
C GLY A 168 7.48 -6.58 -3.13
N ALA A 169 6.38 -6.06 -3.67
CA ALA A 169 6.29 -5.64 -5.07
C ALA A 169 7.28 -4.50 -5.40
N LEU A 170 7.33 -3.45 -4.57
CA LEU A 170 8.26 -2.34 -4.78
C LEU A 170 9.72 -2.82 -4.72
N LEU A 171 10.05 -3.66 -3.74
CA LEU A 171 11.39 -4.24 -3.60
C LEU A 171 11.74 -5.15 -4.77
N SER A 172 10.80 -5.89 -5.36
CA SER A 172 11.07 -6.71 -6.56
C SER A 172 11.42 -5.90 -7.81
N CYS A 173 11.11 -4.58 -7.83
CA CYS A 173 11.55 -3.69 -8.91
C CYS A 173 13.04 -3.31 -8.79
N LEU A 174 13.64 -3.52 -7.61
CA LEU A 174 15.00 -3.09 -7.31
C LEU A 174 16.00 -4.20 -7.61
N GLN A 175 17.22 -3.81 -7.99
CA GLN A 175 18.33 -4.70 -8.25
C GLN A 175 19.53 -4.30 -7.39
N ARG A 176 20.45 -5.24 -7.16
CA ARG A 176 21.67 -4.95 -6.39
C ARG A 176 22.57 -4.00 -7.18
N ALA A 177 23.02 -2.92 -6.53
CA ALA A 177 23.96 -1.97 -7.12
C ALA A 177 25.31 -2.60 -7.52
N GLU A 178 25.80 -3.56 -6.72
CA GLU A 178 27.08 -4.24 -7.00
C GLU A 178 27.00 -5.24 -8.16
N ASN A 179 25.88 -5.96 -8.27
CA ASN A 179 25.68 -6.97 -9.31
C ASN A 179 24.19 -7.15 -9.63
N PRO A 180 23.68 -6.49 -10.69
CA PRO A 180 22.29 -6.56 -11.11
C PRO A 180 21.77 -7.95 -11.46
N SER A 181 22.66 -8.89 -11.83
CA SER A 181 22.29 -10.26 -12.19
C SER A 181 21.91 -11.12 -10.98
N VAL A 182 22.24 -10.67 -9.76
CA VAL A 182 21.93 -11.38 -8.53
C VAL A 182 20.64 -10.78 -7.94
N PRO A 183 19.59 -11.60 -7.70
CA PRO A 183 18.36 -11.14 -7.07
C PRO A 183 18.62 -10.48 -5.72
N LEU A 184 17.73 -9.60 -5.30
CA LEU A 184 17.74 -9.10 -3.93
C LEU A 184 17.48 -10.25 -2.95
N THR A 185 18.38 -10.41 -1.98
CA THR A 185 18.25 -11.42 -0.94
C THR A 185 17.79 -10.75 0.34
N PHE A 186 16.69 -11.24 0.91
CA PHE A 186 16.25 -10.85 2.25
C PHE A 186 16.65 -11.92 3.27
N PRO A 187 16.94 -11.55 4.53
CA PRO A 187 17.21 -12.53 5.58
C PRO A 187 16.03 -13.49 5.74
N SER A 188 16.27 -14.79 5.63
CA SER A 188 15.24 -15.81 5.83
C SER A 188 14.95 -15.97 7.33
N LEU A 189 13.66 -16.02 7.70
CA LEU A 189 13.24 -16.42 9.04
C LEU A 189 13.43 -17.94 9.19
N THR A 190 14.49 -18.36 9.88
CA THR A 190 14.66 -19.75 10.28
C THR A 190 13.83 -20.00 11.53
N PHE A 191 12.66 -20.60 11.38
CA PHE A 191 11.93 -21.14 12.54
C PHE A 191 12.69 -22.37 13.04
N ALA A 192 13.22 -22.28 14.26
CA ALA A 192 13.78 -23.45 14.92
C ALA A 192 12.66 -24.49 15.07
N PRO A 193 12.84 -25.74 14.61
CA PRO A 193 11.86 -26.79 14.86
C PRO A 193 11.77 -27.00 16.37
N ASN A 194 10.58 -26.84 16.94
CA ASN A 194 10.33 -27.15 18.35
C ASN A 194 10.63 -28.64 18.59
N PRO A 195 11.65 -28.99 19.40
CA PRO A 195 11.84 -30.35 19.85
C PRO A 195 10.97 -30.50 21.10
N ASP A 196 9.80 -31.12 20.94
CA ASP A 196 9.15 -32.00 21.92
C ASP A 196 7.63 -31.93 21.80
N GLN A 197 7.06 -32.97 21.20
CA GLN A 197 5.72 -33.42 21.58
C GLN A 197 5.56 -34.92 21.29
N LYS A 198 6.00 -35.75 22.25
CA LYS A 198 5.58 -37.13 22.36
C LYS A 198 4.31 -37.23 23.21
N SER A 199 3.25 -37.75 22.58
CA SER A 199 2.18 -38.59 23.14
C SER A 199 1.45 -38.12 24.41
N ASN A 200 0.32 -37.43 24.22
CA ASN A 200 -0.98 -37.69 24.86
C ASN A 200 -2.10 -36.93 24.09
N SER A 201 -2.12 -37.11 22.77
CA SER A 201 -2.51 -36.07 21.80
C SER A 201 -4.00 -35.91 21.50
N ILE A 202 -4.89 -36.85 21.81
CA ILE A 202 -6.27 -36.80 21.23
C ILE A 202 -7.25 -36.06 22.14
N PHE A 203 -7.34 -36.45 23.43
CA PHE A 203 -8.29 -35.82 24.37
C PHE A 203 -7.93 -34.38 24.74
N ARG A 204 -6.63 -34.09 24.88
CA ARG A 204 -6.15 -32.72 25.14
C ARG A 204 -6.35 -31.82 23.92
N SER A 205 -6.13 -32.35 22.70
CA SER A 205 -6.33 -31.59 21.46
C SER A 205 -7.79 -31.23 21.22
N LEU A 206 -8.75 -32.12 21.52
CA LEU A 206 -10.18 -31.80 21.41
C LEU A 206 -10.61 -30.75 22.44
N GLN A 207 -10.16 -30.87 23.70
CA GLN A 207 -10.45 -29.89 24.74
C GLN A 207 -9.83 -28.52 24.43
N THR A 208 -8.57 -28.50 23.97
CA THR A 208 -7.88 -27.27 23.52
C THR A 208 -8.53 -26.70 22.27
N GLY A 209 -8.98 -27.52 21.33
CA GLY A 209 -9.68 -27.10 20.12
C GLY A 209 -11.04 -26.46 20.43
N LEU A 210 -11.83 -27.08 21.31
CA LEU A 210 -13.13 -26.54 21.74
C LEU A 210 -12.97 -25.27 22.58
N SER A 211 -12.00 -25.22 23.51
CA SER A 211 -11.74 -23.99 24.28
C SER A 211 -11.23 -22.87 23.39
N SER A 212 -10.38 -23.17 22.40
CA SER A 212 -9.89 -22.18 21.44
C SER A 212 -11.01 -21.68 20.53
N ALA A 213 -11.90 -22.57 20.06
CA ALA A 213 -13.07 -22.18 19.29
C ALA A 213 -14.02 -21.32 20.11
N PHE A 214 -14.30 -21.68 21.36
CA PHE A 214 -15.14 -20.89 22.26
C PHE A 214 -14.52 -19.52 22.56
N ASN A 215 -13.23 -19.47 22.87
CA ASN A 215 -12.51 -18.21 23.08
C ASN A 215 -12.54 -17.36 21.82
N THR A 216 -12.34 -17.94 20.63
CA THR A 216 -12.43 -17.21 19.35
C THR A 216 -13.82 -16.64 19.13
N VAL A 217 -14.88 -17.42 19.39
CA VAL A 217 -16.27 -16.95 19.25
C VAL A 217 -16.59 -15.87 20.28
N SER A 218 -16.14 -16.05 21.52
CA SER A 218 -16.31 -15.06 22.60
C SER A 218 -15.56 -13.77 22.29
N ASP A 219 -14.30 -13.86 21.85
CA ASP A 219 -13.49 -12.70 21.49
C ASP A 219 -14.06 -12.00 20.26
N PHE A 220 -14.54 -12.74 19.27
CA PHE A 220 -15.24 -12.19 18.12
C PHE A 220 -16.52 -11.48 18.55
N GLY A 221 -17.37 -12.12 19.37
CA GLY A 221 -18.59 -11.51 19.89
C GLY A 221 -18.32 -10.27 20.75
N TRP A 222 -17.30 -10.32 21.59
CA TRP A 222 -16.85 -9.18 22.40
C TRP A 222 -16.31 -8.04 21.53
N SER A 223 -15.58 -8.36 20.46
CA SER A 223 -15.08 -7.38 19.50
C SER A 223 -16.22 -6.72 18.72
N LEU A 224 -17.23 -7.49 18.32
CA LEU A 224 -18.43 -6.95 17.68
C LEU A 224 -19.21 -6.02 18.61
N LEU A 225 -19.40 -6.41 19.88
CA LEU A 225 -20.07 -5.58 20.88
C LEU A 225 -19.31 -4.28 21.14
N LYS A 226 -17.98 -4.35 21.28
CA LYS A 226 -17.14 -3.15 21.41
C LYS A 226 -17.26 -2.25 20.18
N SER A 227 -17.10 -2.81 18.99
CA SER A 227 -17.13 -2.02 17.75
C SER A 227 -18.49 -1.38 17.43
N SER A 228 -19.60 -1.92 17.93
CA SER A 228 -20.95 -1.46 17.58
C SER A 228 -21.65 -0.65 18.67
N VAL A 229 -21.34 -0.91 19.95
CA VAL A 229 -22.07 -0.34 21.10
C VAL A 229 -21.18 0.52 21.98
N LEU A 230 -19.88 0.25 22.04
CA LEU A 230 -18.94 0.99 22.90
C LEU A 230 -18.10 1.92 22.04
N GLU A 231 -18.45 3.19 22.06
CA GLU A 231 -17.60 4.21 21.48
C GLU A 231 -16.25 4.22 22.22
N ASP A 232 -15.11 4.15 21.50
CA ASP A 232 -13.82 4.20 22.20
C ASP A 232 -13.68 5.52 22.94
N ASP A 233 -13.03 5.44 24.10
CA ASP A 233 -12.72 6.60 24.90
C ASP A 233 -11.91 7.64 24.11
N ARG A 234 -12.13 8.91 24.43
CA ARG A 234 -11.29 10.00 23.94
C ARG A 234 -9.87 9.81 24.48
N THR A 235 -8.89 9.79 23.58
CA THR A 235 -7.47 9.65 23.92
C THR A 235 -6.65 10.73 23.22
N LEU A 236 -5.35 10.83 23.53
CA LEU A 236 -4.45 11.73 22.80
C LEU A 236 -4.37 11.41 21.30
N ILE A 237 -4.73 10.19 20.89
CA ILE A 237 -4.76 9.74 19.49
C ILE A 237 -6.16 9.91 18.88
N ARG A 238 -7.23 9.72 19.67
CA ARG A 238 -8.63 9.83 19.24
C ARG A 238 -9.28 11.06 19.89
N SER A 239 -9.42 12.15 19.14
CA SER A 239 -10.12 13.35 19.63
C SER A 239 -11.63 13.13 19.85
N GLY A 240 -12.25 12.23 19.09
CA GLY A 240 -13.69 11.98 19.14
C GLY A 240 -14.53 13.14 18.62
N ASP A 241 -13.95 14.02 17.80
CA ASP A 241 -14.66 15.09 17.10
C ASP A 241 -15.02 14.63 15.68
N PRO A 242 -16.24 14.92 15.19
CA PRO A 242 -16.63 14.55 13.83
C PRO A 242 -15.84 15.34 12.78
N GLY A 243 -15.56 14.72 11.63
CA GLY A 243 -14.95 15.38 10.48
C GLY A 243 -13.45 15.63 10.61
N VAL A 244 -12.77 14.96 11.55
CA VAL A 244 -11.30 14.97 11.65
C VAL A 244 -10.63 14.40 10.41
N GLU A 245 -11.31 13.48 9.73
CA GLU A 245 -10.90 12.85 8.47
C GLU A 245 -10.81 13.84 7.29
N PHE A 246 -11.42 15.02 7.40
CA PHE A 246 -11.37 16.08 6.37
C PHE A 246 -10.40 17.20 6.72
N LYS A 247 -9.78 17.17 7.91
CA LYS A 247 -8.81 18.19 8.30
C LYS A 247 -7.50 17.99 7.54
N PRO A 248 -6.74 19.08 7.29
CA PRO A 248 -5.38 18.95 6.76
C PRO A 248 -4.55 18.04 7.66
N ILE A 249 -3.82 17.13 7.05
CA ILE A 249 -2.83 16.32 7.75
C ILE A 249 -1.48 17.03 7.75
N VAL A 250 -0.61 16.68 8.67
CA VAL A 250 0.81 17.10 8.65
C VAL A 250 1.63 15.83 8.77
N ILE A 251 2.58 15.65 7.85
CA ILE A 251 3.49 14.50 7.87
C ILE A 251 4.77 14.91 8.60
N SER A 252 5.10 14.18 9.66
CA SER A 252 6.33 14.36 10.41
C SER A 252 7.20 13.13 10.29
N THR A 253 8.49 13.32 10.00
CA THR A 253 9.46 12.24 9.84
C THR A 253 10.24 12.02 11.13
N MET A 254 10.38 10.75 11.54
CA MET A 254 11.29 10.35 12.62
C MET A 254 12.27 9.30 12.09
N THR A 255 13.55 9.53 12.35
CA THR A 255 14.62 8.64 11.88
C THR A 255 15.03 7.68 13.00
N PHE A 256 15.04 6.39 12.70
CA PHE A 256 15.52 5.35 13.61
C PHE A 256 16.75 4.66 13.01
N SER A 257 17.81 4.51 13.80
CA SER A 257 18.96 3.72 13.39
C SER A 257 18.61 2.23 13.33
N LEU A 258 18.95 1.58 12.22
CA LEU A 258 18.82 0.13 12.08
C LEU A 258 19.61 -0.62 13.16
N ASP A 259 20.73 -0.07 13.64
CA ASP A 259 21.51 -0.70 14.70
C ASP A 259 20.79 -0.64 16.05
N HIS A 260 20.04 0.43 16.32
CA HIS A 260 19.17 0.48 17.50
C HIS A 260 18.05 -0.56 17.40
N ILE A 261 17.45 -0.75 16.21
CA ILE A 261 16.44 -1.79 15.99
C ILE A 261 17.04 -3.19 16.22
N LYS A 262 18.25 -3.45 15.72
CA LYS A 262 18.98 -4.71 15.97
C LYS A 262 19.26 -4.93 17.46
N GLN A 263 19.65 -3.88 18.19
CA GLN A 263 19.89 -3.96 19.64
C GLN A 263 18.61 -4.27 20.40
N ILE A 264 17.49 -3.62 20.06
CA ILE A 264 16.17 -3.90 20.64
C ILE A 264 15.79 -5.36 20.38
N LYS A 265 15.90 -5.82 19.13
CA LYS A 265 15.63 -7.22 18.75
C LYS A 265 16.47 -8.20 19.58
N THR A 266 17.76 -7.91 19.72
CA THR A 266 18.70 -8.72 20.52
C THR A 266 18.28 -8.77 21.98
N LYS A 267 17.93 -7.63 22.57
CA LYS A 267 17.47 -7.54 23.98
C LYS A 267 16.13 -8.25 24.22
N LEU A 268 15.21 -8.21 23.24
CA LEU A 268 13.91 -8.87 23.33
C LEU A 268 13.97 -10.39 23.06
N GLY A 269 15.13 -10.93 22.69
CA GLY A 269 15.30 -12.37 22.46
C GLY A 269 14.51 -12.91 21.24
N VAL A 270 14.04 -12.04 20.35
CA VAL A 270 13.27 -12.44 19.16
C VAL A 270 14.25 -13.00 18.11
N VAL A 271 14.44 -14.32 18.16
CA VAL A 271 15.14 -15.26 17.26
C VAL A 271 16.27 -14.70 16.38
N ARG A 272 17.46 -15.31 16.59
CA ARG A 272 18.73 -15.09 15.89
C ARG A 272 18.55 -14.93 14.37
N LEU A 273 18.89 -13.74 13.86
CA LEU A 273 19.37 -13.61 12.50
C LEU A 273 20.77 -14.25 12.52
N CYS A 274 20.95 -15.44 11.97
CA CYS A 274 22.30 -15.89 11.65
C CYS A 274 22.75 -15.06 10.45
N ILE A 275 23.76 -14.21 10.67
CA ILE A 275 24.51 -13.47 9.65
C ILE A 275 25.54 -14.44 9.06
#